data_AF-A0A4R8DGW7-F1
#
_entry.id   AF-A0A4R8DGW7-F1
#
_cell.length_a   1.000
_cell.length_b   1.000
_cell.length_c   1.000
_cell.angle_alpha   90.00
_cell.angle_beta   90.00
_cell.angle_gamma   90.00
#
_symmetry.space_group_name_H-M   'P 1'
#
loop_
_entity.id
_entity.type
_entity.pdbx_description
1 polymer ?
#
loop_
_entity_poly.entity_id
_entity_poly.type
_entity_poly.pdbx_seq_one_letter_code
_entity_poly.pdbx_strand_id
1 'polypeptide(L)'
;MAKYKRLLILVVLFLAVAWFGMYPEWVERAYSTGIYPHLAALLRGLWGWVPFSAGDVFYFAAGVLLLTWAVILVARLLKREWSFRQWLGWGRRFVEWCLVIILVFNLAWALNYNRLGIAYQLRLDPRPYGRDTLQNLIDSLLIRVNDERRAAVAPLPDAGVILREAREAYRGIEGDTSLAFIHYTYKSIKPSMYGEWGNYMGFLGYYNPFTGEAQVNCTVPAFTLPYTACHEMAHQLGYASESEANFVGYLAAVHSTDPWFRYSAYFDLFSYANRELFLRDSAAARRNYHALDTLVRADYHTLINFLRAHRNPLEPVLNRMYDGYLKAHHQEKGIESYSEVTAWLIAYRQKYGRL
;
A
#
# COMPACT_ATOMS: atom_id res chain seq x y z
N MET A 1 -6.82 -7.76 -41.94
CA MET A 1 -5.64 -8.40 -41.32
C MET A 1 -4.99 -7.55 -40.22
N ALA A 2 -4.65 -6.28 -40.46
CA ALA A 2 -3.97 -5.42 -39.48
C ALA A 2 -4.61 -5.40 -38.07
N LYS A 3 -5.95 -5.38 -38.03
CA LYS A 3 -6.73 -5.36 -36.79
C LYS A 3 -6.51 -6.59 -35.88
N TYR A 4 -6.33 -7.78 -36.46
CA TYR A 4 -6.04 -9.00 -35.68
C TYR A 4 -4.55 -9.12 -35.33
N LYS A 5 -3.66 -8.54 -36.16
CA LYS A 5 -2.22 -8.48 -35.87
C LYS A 5 -1.94 -7.68 -34.60
N ARG A 6 -2.59 -6.52 -34.40
CA ARG A 6 -2.43 -5.72 -33.18
C ARG A 6 -2.82 -6.50 -31.93
N LEU A 7 -4.00 -7.12 -31.93
CA LEU A 7 -4.47 -7.92 -30.80
C LEU A 7 -3.49 -9.07 -30.50
N LEU A 8 -3.01 -9.77 -31.53
CA LEU A 8 -2.02 -10.83 -31.36
C LEU A 8 -0.74 -10.31 -30.71
N ILE A 9 -0.21 -9.17 -31.15
CA ILE A 9 0.98 -8.54 -30.56
C ILE A 9 0.74 -8.24 -29.08
N LEU A 10 -0.40 -7.64 -28.72
CA LEU A 10 -0.73 -7.32 -27.33
C LEU A 10 -0.83 -8.59 -26.46
N VAL A 11 -1.43 -9.65 -26.99
CA VAL A 11 -1.51 -10.95 -26.29
C VAL A 11 -0.13 -11.55 -26.09
N VAL A 12 0.72 -11.55 -27.12
CA VAL A 12 2.10 -12.08 -27.02
C VAL A 12 2.92 -11.27 -26.01
N LEU A 13 2.82 -9.94 -26.03
CA LEU A 13 3.49 -9.08 -25.04
C LEU A 13 2.99 -9.36 -23.62
N PHE A 14 1.67 -9.52 -23.45
CA PHE A 14 1.09 -9.84 -22.14
C PHE A 14 1.63 -11.18 -21.61
N LEU A 15 1.66 -12.21 -22.46
CA LEU A 15 2.21 -13.51 -22.10
C LEU A 15 3.71 -13.45 -21.79
N ALA A 16 4.48 -12.64 -22.53
CA ALA A 16 5.89 -12.44 -22.27
C ALA A 16 6.16 -11.75 -20.93
N VAL A 17 5.38 -10.72 -20.59
CA VAL A 17 5.45 -10.03 -19.28
C VAL A 17 5.05 -10.97 -18.16
N ALA A 18 3.97 -11.74 -18.33
CA ALA A 18 3.54 -12.74 -17.35
C ALA A 18 4.62 -13.81 -17.13
N TRP A 19 5.22 -14.32 -18.21
CA TRP A 19 6.32 -15.29 -18.13
C TRP A 19 7.55 -14.71 -17.43
N PHE A 20 7.93 -13.46 -17.71
CA PHE A 20 9.01 -12.77 -17.00
C PHE A 20 8.72 -12.66 -15.50
N GLY A 21 7.47 -12.35 -15.13
CA GLY A 21 7.01 -12.29 -13.74
C GLY A 21 7.11 -13.63 -12.99
N MET A 22 7.23 -14.77 -13.68
CA MET A 22 7.41 -16.07 -13.02
C MET A 22 8.82 -16.30 -12.45
N TYR A 23 9.77 -15.39 -12.69
CA TYR A 23 11.16 -15.51 -12.22
C TYR A 23 11.52 -14.38 -11.24
N PRO A 24 11.27 -14.55 -9.92
CA PRO A 24 11.47 -13.48 -8.95
C PRO A 24 12.88 -12.90 -8.90
N GLU A 25 13.92 -13.71 -9.12
CA GLU A 25 15.30 -13.22 -9.18
C GLU A 25 15.57 -12.28 -10.37
N TRP A 26 14.87 -12.49 -11.49
CA TRP A 26 14.97 -11.63 -12.67
C TRP A 26 14.18 -10.36 -12.46
N VAL A 27 12.98 -10.47 -11.90
CA VAL A 27 12.16 -9.33 -11.50
C VAL A 27 12.94 -8.44 -10.53
N GLU A 28 13.50 -9.01 -9.46
CA GLU A 28 14.27 -8.27 -8.46
C GLU A 28 15.43 -7.51 -9.12
N ARG A 29 16.31 -8.20 -9.86
CA ARG A 29 17.54 -7.61 -10.40
C ARG A 29 17.33 -6.70 -11.60
N ALA A 30 16.56 -7.14 -12.59
CA ALA A 30 16.41 -6.44 -13.87
C ALA A 30 15.31 -5.38 -13.83
N TYR A 31 14.19 -5.68 -13.15
CA TYR A 31 13.05 -4.77 -13.09
C TYR A 31 13.07 -3.90 -11.82
N SER A 32 12.86 -4.49 -10.64
CA SER A 32 12.61 -3.75 -9.39
C SER A 32 13.79 -2.91 -8.91
N THR A 33 15.03 -3.42 -9.02
CA THR A 33 16.24 -2.65 -8.70
C THR A 33 16.91 -2.01 -9.91
N GLY A 34 16.54 -2.41 -11.12
CA GLY A 34 17.13 -1.95 -12.37
C GLY A 34 16.30 -0.87 -13.07
N ILE A 35 15.25 -1.27 -13.78
CA ILE A 35 14.41 -0.38 -14.60
C ILE A 35 13.49 0.50 -13.75
N TYR A 36 12.80 -0.09 -12.76
CA TYR A 36 11.72 0.55 -12.02
C TYR A 36 12.16 1.81 -11.26
N PRO A 37 13.32 1.89 -10.59
CA PRO A 37 13.72 3.10 -9.87
C PRO A 37 13.82 4.33 -10.79
N HIS A 38 14.31 4.14 -12.03
CA HIS A 38 14.37 5.20 -13.04
C HIS A 38 12.99 5.59 -13.57
N LEU A 39 12.12 4.60 -13.80
CA LEU A 39 10.74 4.84 -14.21
C LEU A 39 9.95 5.58 -13.13
N ALA A 40 10.09 5.16 -11.88
CA ALA A 40 9.44 5.77 -10.73
C ALA A 40 9.95 7.20 -10.51
N ALA A 41 11.26 7.44 -10.65
CA ALA A 41 11.84 8.78 -10.63
C ALA A 41 11.29 9.68 -11.74
N LEU A 42 11.15 9.16 -12.97
CA LEU A 42 10.54 9.89 -14.08
C LEU A 42 9.09 10.27 -13.78
N LEU A 43 8.26 9.31 -13.35
CA LEU A 43 6.84 9.56 -13.02
C LEU A 43 6.71 10.59 -11.89
N ARG A 44 7.49 10.43 -10.81
CA ARG A 44 7.50 11.39 -9.69
C ARG A 44 8.04 12.76 -10.08
N GLY A 45 9.00 12.84 -10.99
CA GLY A 45 9.47 14.11 -11.56
C GLY A 45 8.40 14.81 -12.41
N LEU A 46 7.66 14.06 -13.22
CA LEU A 46 6.60 14.58 -14.09
C LEU A 46 5.37 15.07 -13.32
N TRP A 47 4.97 14.35 -12.25
CA TRP A 47 3.73 14.63 -11.54
C TRP A 47 3.93 15.27 -10.16
N GLY A 48 5.10 15.14 -9.54
CA GLY A 48 5.34 15.57 -8.15
C GLY A 48 5.21 17.08 -7.92
N TRP A 49 5.45 17.90 -8.94
CA TRP A 49 5.31 19.37 -8.86
C TRP A 49 3.85 19.86 -8.95
N VAL A 50 2.93 19.02 -9.41
CA VAL A 50 1.50 19.37 -9.52
C VAL A 50 0.90 19.43 -8.10
N PRO A 51 0.22 20.52 -7.70
CA PRO A 51 -0.18 20.72 -6.30
C PRO A 51 -1.40 19.88 -5.85
N PHE A 52 -2.02 19.13 -6.76
CA PHE A 52 -3.15 18.23 -6.49
C PHE A 52 -2.83 16.81 -6.99
N SER A 53 -3.64 15.82 -6.57
CA SER A 53 -3.51 14.42 -7.01
C SER A 53 -3.95 14.27 -8.47
N ALA A 54 -2.98 14.17 -9.39
CA ALA A 54 -3.29 13.93 -10.81
C ALA A 54 -3.91 12.54 -11.01
N GLY A 55 -3.47 11.56 -10.21
CA GLY A 55 -3.99 10.21 -10.17
C GLY A 55 -5.47 10.14 -9.84
N ASP A 56 -5.95 10.93 -8.86
CA ASP A 56 -7.37 10.98 -8.50
C ASP A 56 -8.21 11.54 -9.66
N VAL A 57 -7.69 12.54 -10.37
CA VAL A 57 -8.33 13.10 -11.57
C VAL A 57 -8.38 12.06 -12.69
N PHE A 58 -7.31 11.29 -12.90
CA PHE A 58 -7.27 10.23 -13.90
C PHE A 58 -8.23 9.10 -13.59
N TYR A 59 -8.29 8.65 -12.34
CA TYR A 59 -9.24 7.63 -11.90
C TYR A 59 -10.69 8.10 -11.98
N PHE A 60 -10.96 9.36 -11.62
CA PHE A 60 -12.29 9.96 -11.79
C PHE A 60 -12.70 10.01 -13.27
N ALA A 61 -11.81 10.50 -14.15
CA ALA A 61 -12.04 10.54 -15.59
C ALA A 61 -12.25 9.14 -16.19
N ALA A 62 -11.45 8.16 -15.77
CA ALA A 62 -11.62 6.77 -16.17
C ALA A 62 -12.99 6.21 -15.74
N GLY A 63 -13.43 6.51 -14.51
CA GLY A 63 -14.76 6.14 -14.02
C GLY A 63 -15.89 6.73 -14.87
N VAL A 64 -15.82 8.02 -15.20
CA VAL A 64 -16.80 8.69 -16.07
C VAL A 64 -16.82 8.08 -17.47
N LEU A 65 -15.65 7.77 -18.05
CA LEU A 65 -15.54 7.11 -19.34
C LEU A 65 -16.16 5.71 -19.32
N LEU A 66 -15.86 4.91 -18.29
CA LEU A 66 -16.43 3.57 -18.13
C LEU A 66 -17.95 3.62 -17.96
N LEU A 67 -18.47 4.55 -17.17
CA LEU A 67 -19.91 4.75 -17.01
C LEU A 67 -20.57 5.14 -18.33
N THR A 68 -19.97 6.07 -19.08
CA THR A 68 -20.47 6.48 -20.39
C THR A 68 -20.49 5.30 -21.37
N TRP A 69 -19.44 4.49 -21.38
CA TRP A 69 -19.37 3.27 -22.20
C TRP A 69 -20.44 2.25 -21.79
N ALA A 70 -20.69 2.06 -20.50
CA ALA A 70 -21.72 1.17 -19.99
C ALA A 70 -23.13 1.65 -20.38
N VAL A 71 -23.43 2.94 -20.26
CA VAL A 71 -24.72 3.52 -20.67
C VAL A 71 -24.94 3.36 -22.17
N ILE A 72 -23.92 3.65 -22.99
CA ILE A 72 -23.99 3.43 -24.44
C ILE A 72 -24.22 1.95 -24.76
N LEU A 73 -23.50 1.05 -24.08
CA LEU A 73 -23.63 -0.39 -24.25
C LEU A 73 -25.07 -0.86 -23.97
N VAL A 74 -25.63 -0.46 -22.82
CA VAL A 74 -27.00 -0.81 -22.43
C VAL A 74 -28.01 -0.23 -23.42
N ALA A 75 -27.88 1.04 -23.80
CA ALA A 75 -28.78 1.68 -24.76
C ALA A 75 -28.78 0.95 -26.13
N ARG A 76 -27.60 0.55 -26.62
CA ARG A 76 -27.47 -0.18 -27.89
C ARG A 76 -28.00 -1.61 -27.81
N LEU A 77 -27.84 -2.29 -26.67
CA LEU A 77 -28.44 -3.61 -26.41
C LEU A 77 -29.97 -3.53 -26.43
N LEU A 78 -30.56 -2.55 -25.74
CA LEU A 78 -32.01 -2.38 -25.67
C LEU A 78 -32.63 -2.06 -27.03
N LYS A 79 -31.96 -1.24 -27.85
CA LYS A 79 -32.46 -0.88 -29.18
C LYS A 79 -32.20 -1.94 -30.26
N ARG A 80 -31.47 -3.03 -29.95
CA ARG A 80 -31.11 -4.12 -30.90
C ARG A 80 -30.49 -3.62 -32.22
N GLU A 81 -29.78 -2.50 -32.17
CA GLU A 81 -29.30 -1.77 -33.36
C GLU A 81 -28.03 -2.37 -33.99
N TRP A 82 -27.36 -3.30 -33.31
CA TRP A 82 -26.04 -3.80 -33.73
C TRP A 82 -26.12 -5.22 -34.28
N SER A 83 -25.55 -5.38 -35.48
CA SER A 83 -25.23 -6.69 -36.04
C SER A 83 -24.16 -7.42 -35.21
N PHE A 84 -24.12 -8.74 -35.31
CA PHE A 84 -23.08 -9.57 -34.66
C PHE A 84 -21.65 -9.11 -34.99
N ARG A 85 -21.40 -8.63 -36.22
CA ARG A 85 -20.08 -8.11 -36.63
C ARG A 85 -19.69 -6.82 -35.91
N GLN A 86 -20.66 -5.95 -35.60
CA GLN A 86 -20.44 -4.73 -34.82
C GLN A 86 -20.15 -5.07 -33.36
N TRP A 87 -20.88 -6.02 -32.78
CA TRP A 87 -20.60 -6.57 -31.44
C TRP A 87 -19.19 -7.14 -31.32
N LEU A 88 -18.78 -7.98 -32.28
CA LEU A 88 -17.43 -8.54 -32.30
C LEU A 88 -16.36 -7.46 -32.46
N GLY A 89 -16.63 -6.43 -33.27
CA GLY A 89 -15.74 -5.28 -33.44
C GLY A 89 -15.56 -4.46 -32.18
N TRP A 90 -16.64 -4.23 -31.43
CA TRP A 90 -16.63 -3.50 -30.16
C TRP A 90 -15.94 -4.30 -29.05
N GLY A 91 -16.32 -5.57 -28.86
CA GLY A 91 -15.69 -6.46 -27.87
C GLY A 91 -14.19 -6.61 -28.10
N ARG A 92 -13.74 -6.74 -29.35
CA ARG A 92 -12.31 -6.75 -29.68
C ARG A 92 -11.59 -5.47 -29.26
N ARG A 93 -12.19 -4.30 -29.51
CA ARG A 93 -11.59 -3.00 -29.09
C ARG A 93 -11.53 -2.90 -27.58
N PHE A 94 -12.56 -3.36 -26.88
CA PHE A 94 -12.58 -3.41 -25.43
C PHE A 94 -11.44 -4.29 -24.89
N VAL A 95 -11.27 -5.51 -25.42
CA VAL A 95 -10.16 -6.39 -25.05
C VAL A 95 -8.80 -5.77 -25.36
N GLU A 96 -8.62 -5.14 -26.52
CA GLU A 96 -7.38 -4.41 -26.84
C GLU A 96 -7.08 -3.30 -25.81
N TRP A 97 -8.09 -2.52 -25.41
CA TRP A 97 -7.95 -1.50 -24.39
C TRP A 97 -7.58 -2.08 -23.03
N CYS A 98 -8.25 -3.14 -22.59
CA CYS A 98 -7.92 -3.83 -21.34
C CYS A 98 -6.48 -4.36 -21.36
N LEU A 99 -6.04 -4.99 -22.46
CA LEU A 99 -4.67 -5.49 -22.59
C LEU A 99 -3.63 -4.38 -22.53
N VAL A 100 -3.88 -3.23 -23.19
CA VAL A 100 -2.99 -2.08 -23.10
C VAL A 100 -2.89 -1.57 -21.66
N ILE A 101 -4.02 -1.41 -20.96
CA ILE A 101 -4.04 -0.94 -19.57
C ILE A 101 -3.29 -1.91 -18.66
N ILE A 102 -3.53 -3.22 -18.79
CA ILE A 102 -2.86 -4.26 -18.00
C ILE A 102 -1.35 -4.28 -18.28
N LEU A 103 -0.94 -4.16 -19.54
CA LEU A 103 0.48 -4.10 -19.91
C LEU A 103 1.17 -2.86 -19.33
N VAL A 104 0.55 -1.69 -19.49
CA VAL A 104 1.07 -0.45 -18.89
C VAL A 104 1.15 -0.59 -17.38
N PHE A 105 0.12 -1.11 -16.73
CA PHE A 105 0.10 -1.33 -15.29
C PHE A 105 1.23 -2.28 -14.82
N ASN A 106 1.42 -3.41 -15.50
CA ASN A 106 2.47 -4.36 -15.17
C ASN A 106 3.87 -3.77 -15.33
N LEU A 107 4.11 -3.10 -16.46
CA LEU A 107 5.41 -2.48 -16.75
C LEU A 107 5.66 -1.24 -15.89
N ALA A 108 4.62 -0.49 -15.54
CA ALA A 108 4.73 0.69 -14.70
C ALA A 108 4.95 0.34 -13.23
N TRP A 109 4.36 -0.75 -12.73
CA TRP A 109 4.48 -1.10 -11.32
C TRP A 109 4.22 -2.56 -10.96
N ALA A 110 3.22 -3.23 -11.56
CA ALA A 110 2.71 -4.49 -11.02
C ALA A 110 3.71 -5.66 -11.03
N LEU A 111 4.73 -5.62 -11.90
CA LEU A 111 5.82 -6.59 -11.85
C LEU A 111 6.55 -6.58 -10.49
N ASN A 112 6.49 -5.48 -9.72
CA ASN A 112 7.03 -5.44 -8.36
C ASN A 112 6.34 -6.40 -7.39
N TYR A 113 5.14 -6.92 -7.67
CA TYR A 113 4.54 -7.98 -6.84
C TYR A 113 5.31 -9.31 -6.92
N ASN A 114 6.06 -9.51 -8.00
CA ASN A 114 6.77 -10.75 -8.29
C ASN A 114 8.24 -10.71 -7.85
N ARG A 115 8.65 -9.68 -7.12
CA ARG A 115 10.03 -9.48 -6.69
C ARG A 115 10.38 -10.36 -5.47
N LEU A 116 11.66 -10.44 -5.10
CA LEU A 116 12.10 -11.16 -3.90
C LEU A 116 11.88 -10.34 -2.62
N GLY A 117 12.01 -9.02 -2.74
CA GLY A 117 11.47 -8.10 -1.74
C GLY A 117 12.36 -7.81 -0.54
N ILE A 118 11.78 -7.11 0.45
CA ILE A 118 12.53 -6.55 1.58
C ILE A 118 13.18 -7.63 2.47
N ALA A 119 12.51 -8.77 2.66
CA ALA A 119 13.06 -9.88 3.43
C ALA A 119 14.31 -10.45 2.77
N TYR A 120 14.34 -10.57 1.44
CA TYR A 120 15.52 -10.99 0.69
C TYR A 120 16.65 -9.96 0.78
N GLN A 121 16.35 -8.68 0.56
CA GLN A 121 17.34 -7.60 0.62
C GLN A 121 18.01 -7.51 1.99
N LEU A 122 17.22 -7.65 3.06
CA LEU A 122 17.72 -7.66 4.43
C LEU A 122 18.19 -9.03 4.91
N ARG A 123 18.10 -10.09 4.09
CA ARG A 123 18.41 -11.48 4.47
C ARG A 123 17.74 -11.86 5.80
N LEU A 124 16.44 -11.64 5.87
CA LEU A 124 15.58 -12.08 6.96
C LEU A 124 15.03 -13.46 6.65
N ASP A 125 14.93 -14.30 7.68
CA ASP A 125 14.34 -15.64 7.61
C ASP A 125 13.07 -15.67 8.49
N PRO A 126 11.93 -15.14 8.01
CA PRO A 126 10.68 -15.19 8.75
C PRO A 126 10.20 -16.62 8.90
N ARG A 127 10.11 -17.08 10.15
CA ARG A 127 9.61 -18.42 10.48
C ARG A 127 8.21 -18.36 11.07
N PRO A 128 7.41 -19.43 10.95
CA PRO A 128 6.20 -19.58 11.73
C PRO A 128 6.49 -19.37 13.22
N TYR A 129 5.63 -18.63 13.90
CA TYR A 129 5.80 -18.26 15.30
C TYR A 129 4.57 -18.63 16.13
N GLY A 130 4.85 -19.08 17.36
CA GLY A 130 3.81 -19.42 18.34
C GLY A 130 3.28 -18.20 19.10
N ARG A 131 2.33 -18.48 19.99
CA ARG A 131 1.70 -17.47 20.86
C ARG A 131 2.71 -16.72 21.73
N ASP A 132 3.70 -17.41 22.30
CA ASP A 132 4.66 -16.77 23.22
C ASP A 132 5.64 -15.84 22.50
N THR A 133 6.10 -16.21 21.31
CA THR A 133 6.91 -15.31 20.46
C THR A 133 6.12 -14.06 20.08
N LEU A 134 4.83 -14.21 19.76
CA LEU A 134 3.94 -13.08 19.48
C LEU A 134 3.76 -12.19 20.70
N GLN A 135 3.54 -12.76 21.89
CA GLN A 135 3.44 -12.00 23.14
C GLN A 135 4.74 -11.23 23.43
N ASN A 136 5.91 -11.86 23.27
CA ASN A 136 7.20 -11.19 23.47
C ASN A 136 7.42 -10.00 22.53
N LEU A 137 6.92 -10.08 21.29
CA LEU A 137 6.91 -8.94 20.38
C LEU A 137 5.98 -7.84 20.91
N ILE A 138 4.75 -8.20 21.28
CA ILE A 138 3.75 -7.25 21.78
C ILE A 138 4.23 -6.54 23.03
N ASP A 139 4.90 -7.21 23.96
CA ASP A 139 5.47 -6.59 25.16
C ASP A 139 6.47 -5.47 24.80
N SER A 140 7.25 -5.67 23.74
CA SER A 140 8.21 -4.67 23.26
C SER A 140 7.51 -3.53 22.53
N LEU A 141 6.52 -3.84 21.69
CA LEU A 141 5.70 -2.83 21.01
C LEU A 141 4.90 -1.98 22.01
N LEU A 142 4.41 -2.59 23.09
CA LEU A 142 3.68 -1.93 24.17
C LEU A 142 4.54 -0.88 24.89
N ILE A 143 5.80 -1.22 25.18
CA ILE A 143 6.75 -0.26 25.77
C ILE A 143 6.97 0.89 24.78
N ARG A 144 7.30 0.58 23.53
CA ARG A 144 7.58 1.57 22.49
C ARG A 144 6.42 2.52 22.22
N VAL A 145 5.20 2.01 22.04
CA VAL A 145 4.01 2.84 21.75
C VAL A 145 3.71 3.81 22.91
N ASN A 146 3.86 3.35 24.15
CA ASN A 146 3.66 4.17 25.34
C ASN A 146 4.76 5.25 25.47
N ASP A 147 6.03 4.88 25.27
CA ASP A 147 7.16 5.79 25.36
C ASP A 147 7.12 6.87 24.28
N GLU A 148 6.89 6.49 23.02
CA GLU A 148 6.83 7.45 21.93
C GLU A 148 5.60 8.35 22.03
N ARG A 149 4.47 7.84 22.54
CA ARG A 149 3.31 8.71 22.80
C ARG A 149 3.58 9.77 23.86
N ARG A 150 4.31 9.40 24.91
CA ARG A 150 4.75 10.33 25.97
C ARG A 150 5.78 11.32 25.45
N ALA A 151 6.66 10.91 24.54
CA ALA A 151 7.64 11.79 23.91
C ALA A 151 6.99 12.77 22.91
N ALA A 152 5.86 12.40 22.30
CA ALA A 152 5.04 13.23 21.41
C ALA A 152 4.25 14.31 22.18
N VAL A 153 4.98 15.20 22.87
CA VAL A 153 4.43 16.30 23.68
C VAL A 153 3.99 17.50 22.83
N ALA A 154 4.61 17.69 21.68
CA ALA A 154 4.25 18.76 20.76
C ALA A 154 2.86 18.50 20.16
N PRO A 155 2.07 19.56 19.87
CA PRO A 155 0.82 19.40 19.15
C PRO A 155 1.05 18.62 17.85
N LEU A 156 0.11 17.73 17.52
CA LEU A 156 0.17 16.98 16.29
C LEU A 156 0.15 17.95 15.08
N PRO A 157 1.11 17.84 14.14
CA PRO A 157 1.18 18.74 13.00
C PRO A 157 -0.01 18.58 12.05
N ASP A 158 -0.25 19.58 11.20
CA ASP A 158 -1.22 19.43 10.12
C ASP A 158 -0.75 18.40 9.08
N ALA A 159 -1.71 17.84 8.33
CA ALA A 159 -1.42 16.81 7.34
C ALA A 159 -0.38 17.25 6.30
N GLY A 160 -0.37 18.53 5.88
CA GLY A 160 0.60 19.04 4.92
C GLY A 160 2.04 19.03 5.45
N VAL A 161 2.21 19.31 6.74
CA VAL A 161 3.49 19.17 7.46
C VAL A 161 3.90 17.69 7.53
N ILE A 162 2.99 16.81 7.96
CA ILE A 162 3.25 15.36 8.05
C ILE A 162 3.71 14.79 6.70
N LEU A 163 3.00 15.06 5.61
CA LEU A 163 3.37 14.56 4.28
C LEU A 163 4.72 15.13 3.79
N ARG A 164 5.14 16.30 4.28
CA ARG A 164 6.46 16.86 3.97
C ARG A 164 7.55 16.17 4.79
N GLU A 165 7.31 15.94 6.07
CA GLU A 165 8.26 15.33 7.01
C GLU A 165 8.43 13.82 6.79
N ALA A 166 7.44 13.14 6.20
CA ALA A 166 7.58 11.74 5.78
C ALA A 166 8.78 11.52 4.84
N ARG A 167 9.14 12.53 4.03
CA ARG A 167 10.37 12.52 3.24
C ARG A 167 11.63 12.54 4.10
N GLU A 168 11.63 13.32 5.18
CA GLU A 168 12.78 13.39 6.08
C GLU A 168 12.96 12.08 6.86
N ALA A 169 11.87 11.36 7.18
CA ALA A 169 11.95 10.01 7.74
C ALA A 169 12.70 9.04 6.79
N TYR A 170 12.42 9.12 5.48
CA TYR A 170 13.17 8.38 4.45
C TYR A 170 14.60 8.89 4.21
N ARG A 171 14.96 10.09 4.64
CA ARG A 171 16.36 10.53 4.68
C ARG A 171 17.07 10.02 5.93
N GLY A 172 16.36 9.90 7.04
CA GLY A 172 16.87 9.32 8.28
C GLY A 172 17.33 7.88 8.11
N ILE A 173 16.54 7.06 7.41
CA ILE A 173 16.89 5.67 7.11
C ILE A 173 18.15 5.53 6.23
N GLU A 174 18.41 6.49 5.32
CA GLU A 174 19.63 6.50 4.49
C GLU A 174 20.91 6.68 5.33
N GLY A 175 20.80 7.22 6.55
CA GLY A 175 21.91 7.30 7.51
C GLY A 175 22.32 5.94 8.09
N ASP A 176 21.44 4.94 8.06
CA ASP A 176 21.80 3.56 8.42
C ASP A 176 22.37 2.86 7.16
N THR A 177 23.69 2.67 7.13
CA THR A 177 24.39 2.03 6.00
C THR A 177 23.85 0.66 5.62
N SER A 178 23.21 -0.07 6.56
CA SER A 178 22.59 -1.36 6.28
C SER A 178 21.25 -1.25 5.54
N LEU A 179 20.66 -0.05 5.52
CA LEU A 179 19.37 0.28 4.91
C LEU A 179 19.48 1.32 3.78
N ALA A 180 20.69 1.77 3.43
CA ALA A 180 20.93 2.81 2.43
C ALA A 180 20.40 2.50 1.01
N PHE A 181 20.04 1.24 0.74
CA PHE A 181 19.35 0.86 -0.51
C PHE A 181 17.89 1.34 -0.56
N ILE A 182 17.30 1.71 0.58
CA ILE A 182 15.98 2.34 0.68
C ILE A 182 16.18 3.85 0.49
N HIS A 183 16.29 4.27 -0.76
CA HIS A 183 16.59 5.66 -1.12
C HIS A 183 15.38 6.37 -1.77
N TYR A 184 15.01 7.54 -1.28
CA TYR A 184 13.86 8.31 -1.78
C TYR A 184 14.26 9.71 -2.29
N THR A 185 14.36 9.87 -3.62
CA THR A 185 14.86 11.12 -4.22
C THR A 185 13.76 12.16 -4.45
N TYR A 186 12.79 11.86 -5.33
CA TYR A 186 11.78 12.81 -5.82
C TYR A 186 10.46 12.65 -5.05
N LYS A 187 9.96 13.75 -4.47
CA LYS A 187 8.68 13.79 -3.75
C LYS A 187 7.52 13.68 -4.74
N SER A 188 6.60 12.76 -4.47
CA SER A 188 5.29 12.72 -5.13
C SER A 188 4.21 12.15 -4.19
N ILE A 189 4.27 12.52 -2.91
CA ILE A 189 3.24 12.21 -1.92
C ILE A 189 2.28 13.39 -1.80
N LYS A 190 0.97 13.11 -1.85
CA LYS A 190 -0.08 14.13 -1.94
C LYS A 190 -1.34 13.73 -1.16
N PRO A 191 -2.10 14.71 -0.65
CA PRO A 191 -3.46 14.45 -0.17
C PRO A 191 -4.33 13.91 -1.31
N SER A 192 -5.12 12.87 -1.03
CA SER A 192 -6.18 12.42 -1.93
C SER A 192 -7.30 13.47 -1.99
N MET A 193 -7.78 13.72 -3.20
CA MET A 193 -8.94 14.56 -3.52
C MET A 193 -10.27 13.87 -3.23
N TYR A 194 -10.28 12.54 -3.05
CA TYR A 194 -11.49 11.82 -2.66
C TYR A 194 -11.90 12.11 -1.21
N GLY A 195 -10.96 12.55 -0.36
CA GLY A 195 -11.24 13.03 1.00
C GLY A 195 -12.12 12.07 1.79
N GLU A 196 -13.21 12.57 2.38
CA GLU A 196 -14.12 11.78 3.21
C GLU A 196 -14.76 10.59 2.48
N TRP A 197 -14.92 10.66 1.14
CA TRP A 197 -15.40 9.51 0.36
C TRP A 197 -14.46 8.31 0.48
N GLY A 198 -13.15 8.56 0.60
CA GLY A 198 -12.15 7.53 0.81
C GLY A 198 -12.37 6.75 2.11
N ASN A 199 -12.87 7.40 3.16
CA ASN A 199 -13.19 6.76 4.44
C ASN A 199 -14.26 5.67 4.28
N TYR A 200 -15.30 5.94 3.46
CA TYR A 200 -16.35 4.96 3.18
C TYR A 200 -15.95 3.88 2.18
N MET A 201 -14.89 4.12 1.39
CA MET A 201 -14.29 3.11 0.51
C MET A 201 -13.28 2.22 1.25
N GLY A 202 -12.82 2.63 2.43
CA GLY A 202 -11.97 1.83 3.31
C GLY A 202 -10.47 1.94 3.05
N PHE A 203 -10.00 2.99 2.34
CA PHE A 203 -8.56 3.19 2.11
C PHE A 203 -8.00 4.37 2.93
N LEU A 204 -6.82 4.17 3.52
CA LEU A 204 -6.04 5.21 4.23
C LEU A 204 -5.08 5.95 3.28
N GLY A 205 -4.68 5.26 2.24
CA GLY A 205 -3.88 5.78 1.13
C GLY A 205 -3.90 4.76 -0.01
N TYR A 206 -3.28 5.13 -1.12
CA TYR A 206 -2.95 4.20 -2.18
C TYR A 206 -1.84 4.78 -3.06
N TYR A 207 -1.11 3.90 -3.75
CA TYR A 207 -0.18 4.29 -4.79
C TYR A 207 -0.84 4.27 -6.17
N ASN A 208 -0.68 5.34 -6.94
CA ASN A 208 -1.13 5.39 -8.33
C ASN A 208 0.00 4.97 -9.29
N PRO A 209 -0.09 3.80 -9.94
CA PRO A 209 0.96 3.26 -10.82
C PRO A 209 1.11 4.03 -12.14
N PHE A 210 0.11 4.81 -12.54
CA PHE A 210 0.14 5.55 -13.81
C PHE A 210 0.76 6.94 -13.67
N THR A 211 0.68 7.54 -12.47
CA THR A 211 1.28 8.85 -12.16
C THR A 211 2.48 8.76 -11.22
N GLY A 212 2.72 7.61 -10.59
CA GLY A 212 3.77 7.43 -9.59
C GLY A 212 3.54 8.22 -8.29
N GLU A 213 2.33 8.73 -8.09
CA GLU A 213 1.94 9.46 -6.87
C GLU A 213 1.60 8.48 -5.73
N ALA A 214 1.93 8.87 -4.51
CA ALA A 214 1.40 8.28 -3.28
C ALA A 214 0.28 9.20 -2.79
N GLN A 215 -0.94 8.71 -2.79
CA GLN A 215 -2.11 9.43 -2.33
C GLN A 215 -2.44 9.04 -0.90
N VAL A 216 -2.50 10.02 0.00
CA VAL A 216 -2.86 9.80 1.41
C VAL A 216 -4.21 10.44 1.69
N ASN A 217 -5.09 9.69 2.34
CA ASN A 217 -6.35 10.22 2.82
C ASN A 217 -6.12 11.01 4.12
N CYS A 218 -6.00 12.33 3.98
CA CYS A 218 -5.72 13.22 5.11
C CYS A 218 -6.93 13.50 6.02
N THR A 219 -8.07 12.84 5.81
CA THR A 219 -9.29 13.02 6.63
C THR A 219 -9.43 11.98 7.74
N VAL A 220 -8.49 11.02 7.83
CA VAL A 220 -8.41 10.02 8.91
C VAL A 220 -7.83 10.64 10.19
N PRO A 221 -7.96 9.98 11.36
CA PRO A 221 -7.38 10.49 12.61
C PRO A 221 -5.89 10.80 12.43
N ALA A 222 -5.51 12.06 12.65
CA ALA A 222 -4.23 12.56 12.16
C ALA A 222 -3.00 11.83 12.74
N PHE A 223 -3.10 11.20 13.92
CA PHE A 223 -2.00 10.43 14.52
C PHE A 223 -1.63 9.16 13.74
N THR A 224 -2.47 8.70 12.79
CA THR A 224 -2.17 7.57 11.89
C THR A 224 -1.48 8.02 10.60
N LEU A 225 -1.52 9.32 10.27
CA LEU A 225 -0.99 9.86 9.02
C LEU A 225 0.53 9.69 8.87
N PRO A 226 1.37 9.87 9.91
CA PRO A 226 2.81 9.73 9.74
C PRO A 226 3.23 8.36 9.22
N TYR A 227 2.71 7.29 9.82
CA TYR A 227 2.99 5.93 9.37
C TYR A 227 2.34 5.61 8.02
N THR A 228 1.08 6.04 7.81
CA THR A 228 0.40 5.89 6.51
C THR A 228 1.20 6.55 5.37
N ALA A 229 1.73 7.76 5.60
CA ALA A 229 2.54 8.45 4.61
C ALA A 229 3.84 7.69 4.30
N CYS A 230 4.52 7.16 5.33
CA CYS A 230 5.71 6.34 5.14
C CYS A 230 5.41 5.03 4.39
N HIS A 231 4.27 4.41 4.67
CA HIS A 231 3.76 3.21 3.99
C HIS A 231 3.52 3.48 2.49
N GLU A 232 2.77 4.53 2.14
CA GLU A 232 2.50 4.84 0.73
C GLU A 232 3.78 5.21 -0.05
N MET A 233 4.74 5.84 0.61
CA MET A 233 6.06 6.08 0.03
C MET A 233 6.84 4.78 -0.24
N ALA A 234 6.62 3.72 0.55
CA ALA A 234 7.25 2.42 0.28
C ALA A 234 6.74 1.81 -1.03
N HIS A 235 5.44 1.96 -1.32
CA HIS A 235 4.89 1.59 -2.62
C HIS A 235 5.53 2.36 -3.79
N GLN A 236 5.86 3.65 -3.60
CA GLN A 236 6.60 4.43 -4.60
C GLN A 236 8.03 3.92 -4.85
N LEU A 237 8.58 3.17 -3.91
CA LEU A 237 9.89 2.50 -4.03
C LEU A 237 9.78 1.09 -4.61
N GLY A 238 8.56 0.64 -4.96
CA GLY A 238 8.35 -0.64 -5.61
C GLY A 238 8.24 -1.81 -4.64
N TYR A 239 7.91 -1.55 -3.38
CA TYR A 239 7.43 -2.57 -2.46
C TYR A 239 5.92 -2.70 -2.66
N ALA A 240 5.49 -3.62 -3.51
CA ALA A 240 4.10 -3.68 -3.96
C ALA A 240 3.18 -4.41 -2.98
N SER A 241 3.71 -5.38 -2.22
CA SER A 241 2.96 -6.05 -1.17
C SER A 241 2.67 -5.09 -0.01
N GLU A 242 1.46 -5.17 0.54
CA GLU A 242 1.07 -4.46 1.76
C GLU A 242 1.97 -4.80 2.95
N SER A 243 2.39 -6.06 3.07
CA SER A 243 3.32 -6.47 4.13
C SER A 243 4.64 -5.71 3.99
N GLU A 244 5.16 -5.63 2.76
CA GLU A 244 6.47 -4.99 2.47
C GLU A 244 6.40 -3.50 2.67
N ALA A 245 5.33 -2.87 2.19
CA ALA A 245 5.09 -1.45 2.39
C ALA A 245 4.94 -1.10 3.87
N ASN A 246 4.25 -1.94 4.65
CA ASN A 246 4.20 -1.80 6.11
C ASN A 246 5.59 -1.89 6.74
N PHE A 247 6.36 -2.92 6.40
CA PHE A 247 7.67 -3.12 7.02
C PHE A 247 8.69 -2.02 6.64
N VAL A 248 8.73 -1.62 5.37
CA VAL A 248 9.60 -0.52 4.91
C VAL A 248 9.12 0.82 5.46
N GLY A 249 7.81 1.06 5.50
CA GLY A 249 7.22 2.23 6.15
C GLY A 249 7.56 2.30 7.63
N TYR A 250 7.61 1.16 8.32
CA TYR A 250 8.03 1.06 9.72
C TYR A 250 9.50 1.45 9.85
N LEU A 251 10.38 0.87 9.04
CA LEU A 251 11.80 1.21 9.04
C LEU A 251 12.00 2.71 8.82
N ALA A 252 11.29 3.33 7.86
CA ALA A 252 11.39 4.77 7.65
C ALA A 252 10.89 5.57 8.87
N ALA A 253 9.70 5.24 9.38
CA ALA A 253 9.07 5.98 10.47
C ALA A 253 9.87 5.92 11.78
N VAL A 254 10.46 4.77 12.13
CA VAL A 254 11.27 4.64 13.36
C VAL A 254 12.62 5.34 13.29
N HIS A 255 13.13 5.62 12.08
CA HIS A 255 14.33 6.43 11.86
C HIS A 255 14.03 7.93 11.80
N SER A 256 12.76 8.34 11.89
CA SER A 256 12.40 9.76 12.03
C SER A 256 12.83 10.31 13.38
N THR A 257 13.27 11.57 13.41
CA THR A 257 13.55 12.30 14.65
C THR A 257 12.26 12.76 15.35
N ASP A 258 11.14 12.86 14.63
CA ASP A 258 9.85 13.25 15.19
C ASP A 258 9.18 12.08 15.94
N PRO A 259 8.87 12.23 17.25
CA PRO A 259 8.12 11.24 18.01
C PRO A 259 6.77 10.85 17.41
N TRP A 260 6.08 11.74 16.69
CA TRP A 260 4.79 11.40 16.07
C TRP A 260 4.91 10.33 15.00
N PHE A 261 6.00 10.30 14.24
CA PHE A 261 6.28 9.25 13.26
C PHE A 261 6.51 7.90 13.92
N ARG A 262 7.36 7.88 14.96
CA ARG A 262 7.66 6.66 15.70
C ARG A 262 6.41 6.14 16.43
N TYR A 263 5.66 7.03 17.08
CA TYR A 263 4.40 6.70 17.74
C TYR A 263 3.39 6.09 16.76
N SER A 264 3.15 6.76 15.63
CA SER A 264 2.20 6.31 14.60
C SER A 264 2.53 4.87 14.15
N ALA A 265 3.80 4.58 13.88
CA ALA A 265 4.25 3.24 13.49
C ALA A 265 4.03 2.20 14.60
N TYR A 266 4.47 2.49 15.83
CA TYR A 266 4.29 1.55 16.94
C TYR A 266 2.82 1.36 17.33
N PHE A 267 1.98 2.38 17.18
CA PHE A 267 0.54 2.28 17.40
C PHE A 267 -0.10 1.28 16.43
N ASP A 268 0.17 1.39 15.12
CA ASP A 268 -0.36 0.46 14.13
C ASP A 268 0.19 -0.96 14.32
N LEU A 269 1.51 -1.10 14.52
CA LEU A 269 2.14 -2.40 14.73
C LEU A 269 1.65 -3.11 16.00
N PHE A 270 1.51 -2.38 17.11
CA PHE A 270 0.90 -2.92 18.33
C PHE A 270 -0.55 -3.36 18.07
N SER A 271 -1.32 -2.54 17.36
CA SER A 271 -2.71 -2.84 16.99
C SER A 271 -2.84 -4.11 16.16
N TYR A 272 -1.95 -4.30 15.19
CA TYR A 272 -1.91 -5.51 14.36
C TYR A 272 -1.55 -6.75 15.18
N ALA A 273 -0.44 -6.71 15.89
CA ALA A 273 0.03 -7.85 16.67
C ALA A 273 -0.96 -8.23 17.78
N ASN A 274 -1.54 -7.24 18.47
CA ASN A 274 -2.49 -7.51 19.56
C ASN A 274 -3.86 -8.00 19.04
N ARG A 275 -4.28 -7.58 17.83
CA ARG A 275 -5.47 -8.14 17.17
C ARG A 275 -5.25 -9.58 16.75
N GLU A 276 -4.08 -9.92 16.24
CA GLU A 276 -3.70 -11.31 15.94
C GLU A 276 -3.70 -12.16 17.23
N LEU A 277 -3.11 -11.63 18.30
CA LEU A 277 -3.11 -12.31 19.61
C LEU A 277 -4.53 -12.50 20.13
N PHE A 278 -5.44 -11.54 19.94
CA PHE A 278 -6.83 -11.68 20.40
C PHE A 278 -7.52 -12.93 19.85
N LEU A 279 -7.19 -13.33 18.62
CA LEU A 279 -7.72 -14.56 18.00
C LEU A 279 -7.14 -15.84 18.61
N ARG A 280 -5.95 -15.76 19.23
CA ARG A 280 -5.23 -16.90 19.83
C ARG A 280 -5.41 -16.98 21.35
N ASP A 281 -5.44 -15.83 22.02
CA ASP A 281 -5.56 -15.63 23.46
C ASP A 281 -6.16 -14.25 23.75
N SER A 282 -7.50 -14.20 23.74
CA SER A 282 -8.24 -12.96 23.98
C SER A 282 -8.03 -12.37 25.38
N ALA A 283 -7.69 -13.19 26.38
CA ALA A 283 -7.43 -12.73 27.73
C ALA A 283 -6.09 -11.98 27.81
N ALA A 284 -5.03 -12.51 27.18
CA ALA A 284 -3.75 -11.83 27.05
C ALA A 284 -3.86 -10.52 26.26
N ALA A 285 -4.56 -10.55 25.12
CA ALA A 285 -4.73 -9.34 24.31
C ALA A 285 -5.47 -8.21 25.04
N ARG A 286 -6.47 -8.55 25.87
CA ARG A 286 -7.16 -7.58 26.74
C ARG A 286 -6.22 -7.01 27.81
N ARG A 287 -5.38 -7.84 28.42
CA ARG A 287 -4.38 -7.36 29.39
C ARG A 287 -3.40 -6.38 28.75
N ASN A 288 -2.90 -6.69 27.55
CA ASN A 288 -2.00 -5.79 26.80
C ASN A 288 -2.68 -4.45 26.52
N TYR A 289 -3.95 -4.46 26.08
CA TYR A 289 -4.73 -3.23 25.88
C TYR A 289 -4.88 -2.41 27.18
N HIS A 290 -5.15 -3.06 28.31
CA HIS A 290 -5.26 -2.37 29.60
C HIS A 290 -3.91 -1.83 30.12
N ALA A 291 -2.79 -2.35 29.64
CA ALA A 291 -1.46 -1.85 29.95
C ALA A 291 -1.01 -0.66 29.09
N LEU A 292 -1.79 -0.27 28.07
CA LEU A 292 -1.54 0.95 27.30
C LEU A 292 -1.70 2.20 28.18
N ASP A 293 -0.88 3.20 27.88
CA ASP A 293 -0.98 4.55 28.42
C ASP A 293 -2.37 5.17 28.15
N THR A 294 -2.83 6.06 29.03
CA THR A 294 -4.16 6.68 28.92
C THR A 294 -4.33 7.43 27.59
N LEU A 295 -3.29 8.10 27.10
CA LEU A 295 -3.33 8.81 25.83
C LEU A 295 -3.41 7.86 24.65
N VAL A 296 -2.66 6.75 24.69
CA VAL A 296 -2.71 5.72 23.64
C VAL A 296 -4.10 5.07 23.57
N ARG A 297 -4.73 4.81 24.71
CA ARG A 297 -6.12 4.31 24.75
C ARG A 297 -7.12 5.32 24.19
N ALA A 298 -6.92 6.61 24.44
CA ALA A 298 -7.78 7.67 23.88
C ALA A 298 -7.67 7.72 22.35
N ASP A 299 -6.46 7.58 21.81
CA ASP A 299 -6.22 7.50 20.37
C ASP A 299 -6.88 6.23 19.76
N TYR A 300 -6.79 5.09 20.46
CA TYR A 300 -7.54 3.87 20.10
C TYR A 300 -9.05 4.10 20.00
N HIS A 301 -9.65 4.77 20.98
CA HIS A 301 -11.07 5.09 20.97
C HIS A 301 -11.42 6.04 19.82
N THR A 302 -10.56 7.01 19.54
CA THR A 302 -10.71 7.93 18.41
C THR A 302 -10.73 7.17 17.09
N LEU A 303 -9.79 6.26 16.87
CA LEU A 303 -9.75 5.43 15.67
C LEU A 303 -10.97 4.52 15.56
N ILE A 304 -11.36 3.83 16.64
CA ILE A 304 -12.53 2.95 16.63
C ILE A 304 -13.82 3.72 16.33
N ASN A 305 -14.01 4.90 16.92
CA ASN A 305 -15.18 5.73 16.68
C ASN A 305 -15.21 6.23 15.24
N PHE A 306 -14.06 6.66 14.71
CA PHE A 306 -13.91 7.05 13.32
C PHE A 306 -14.28 5.90 12.36
N LEU A 307 -13.72 4.71 12.56
CA LEU A 307 -14.02 3.55 11.73
C LEU A 307 -15.50 3.14 11.81
N ARG A 308 -16.12 3.21 12.99
CA ARG A 308 -17.55 2.92 13.16
C ARG A 308 -18.43 3.93 12.43
N ALA A 309 -18.08 5.21 12.45
CA ALA A 309 -18.82 6.27 11.78
C ALA A 309 -18.78 6.14 10.24
N HIS A 310 -17.71 5.56 9.69
CA HIS A 310 -17.48 5.42 8.25
C HIS A 310 -17.73 3.99 7.72
N ARG A 311 -18.40 3.13 8.49
CA ARG A 311 -18.79 1.79 8.01
C ARG A 311 -19.71 1.89 6.80
N ASN A 312 -19.38 1.15 5.75
CA ASN A 312 -20.17 1.10 4.51
C ASN A 312 -20.69 -0.31 4.27
N PRO A 313 -21.99 -0.51 3.95
CA PRO A 313 -22.51 -1.84 3.59
C PRO A 313 -21.84 -2.48 2.36
N LEU A 314 -21.17 -1.69 1.51
CA LEU A 314 -20.40 -2.18 0.36
C LEU A 314 -18.95 -2.58 0.71
N GLU A 315 -18.46 -2.23 1.91
CA GLU A 315 -17.11 -2.56 2.39
C GLU A 315 -16.78 -4.07 2.23
N PRO A 316 -17.66 -5.03 2.57
CA PRO A 316 -17.37 -6.46 2.39
C PRO A 316 -17.24 -6.90 0.93
N VAL A 317 -17.79 -6.14 -0.02
CA VAL A 317 -17.66 -6.40 -1.46
C VAL A 317 -16.36 -5.83 -1.97
N LEU A 318 -16.04 -4.58 -1.60
CA LEU A 318 -14.78 -3.91 -1.95
C LEU A 318 -13.58 -4.68 -1.41
N ASN A 319 -13.64 -5.11 -0.14
CA ASN A 319 -12.59 -5.93 0.49
C ASN A 319 -12.42 -7.27 -0.23
N ARG A 320 -13.50 -7.91 -0.70
CA ARG A 320 -13.39 -9.15 -1.51
C ARG A 320 -12.75 -8.92 -2.87
N MET A 321 -13.06 -7.81 -3.53
CA MET A 321 -12.44 -7.46 -4.81
C MET A 321 -10.94 -7.17 -4.64
N TYR A 322 -10.58 -6.42 -3.60
CA TYR A 322 -9.19 -6.09 -3.28
C TYR A 322 -8.40 -7.33 -2.84
N ASP A 323 -8.97 -8.18 -1.99
CA ASP A 323 -8.39 -9.47 -1.60
C ASP A 323 -8.15 -10.38 -2.82
N GLY A 324 -9.11 -10.45 -3.75
CA GLY A 324 -8.97 -11.18 -5.01
C GLY A 324 -7.86 -10.60 -5.91
N TYR A 325 -7.72 -9.28 -5.96
CA TYR A 325 -6.63 -8.61 -6.67
C TYR A 325 -5.27 -8.95 -6.05
N LEU A 326 -5.14 -8.88 -4.72
CA LEU A 326 -3.90 -9.25 -4.02
C LEU A 326 -3.51 -10.71 -4.28
N LYS A 327 -4.48 -11.63 -4.19
CA LYS A 327 -4.26 -13.06 -4.46
C LYS A 327 -3.87 -13.34 -5.92
N ALA A 328 -4.46 -12.62 -6.88
CA ALA A 328 -4.09 -12.71 -8.30
C ALA A 328 -2.64 -12.24 -8.56
N HIS A 329 -2.09 -11.42 -7.66
CA HIS A 329 -0.71 -10.94 -7.67
C HIS A 329 0.17 -11.65 -6.63
N HIS A 330 -0.06 -12.95 -6.40
CA HIS A 330 0.76 -13.83 -5.55
C HIS A 330 0.85 -13.45 -4.07
N GLN A 331 -0.06 -12.62 -3.55
CA GLN A 331 -0.23 -12.42 -2.11
C GLN A 331 -1.25 -13.43 -1.59
N GLU A 332 -0.83 -14.68 -1.32
CA GLU A 332 -1.75 -15.79 -0.99
C GLU A 332 -2.65 -15.52 0.23
N LYS A 333 -2.12 -14.78 1.22
CA LYS A 333 -2.87 -14.37 2.41
C LYS A 333 -3.83 -13.21 2.16
N GLY A 334 -3.74 -12.54 1.00
CA GLY A 334 -4.57 -11.39 0.64
C GLY A 334 -4.58 -10.32 1.73
N ILE A 335 -5.75 -9.90 2.18
CA ILE A 335 -5.88 -8.91 3.27
C ILE A 335 -5.37 -9.47 4.61
N GLU A 336 -5.29 -10.80 4.80
CA GLU A 336 -4.79 -11.43 6.02
C GLU A 336 -3.25 -11.51 6.09
N SER A 337 -2.53 -10.79 5.21
CA SER A 337 -1.07 -10.69 5.21
C SER A 337 -0.48 -10.05 6.48
N TYR A 338 -1.31 -9.57 7.41
CA TYR A 338 -0.89 -9.03 8.72
C TYR A 338 0.02 -9.96 9.54
N SER A 339 -0.09 -11.28 9.36
CA SER A 339 0.83 -12.25 10.00
C SER A 339 2.25 -12.19 9.44
N GLU A 340 2.44 -11.65 8.23
CA GLU A 340 3.73 -11.59 7.56
C GLU A 340 4.58 -10.41 8.03
N VAL A 341 3.99 -9.21 8.17
CA VAL A 341 4.70 -8.08 8.79
C VAL A 341 5.12 -8.40 10.22
N THR A 342 4.28 -9.07 11.00
CA THR A 342 4.61 -9.55 12.35
C THR A 342 5.79 -10.55 12.31
N ALA A 343 5.79 -11.47 11.35
CA ALA A 343 6.91 -12.41 11.15
C ALA A 343 8.22 -11.68 10.83
N TRP A 344 8.18 -10.66 9.97
CA TRP A 344 9.37 -9.87 9.64
C TRP A 344 9.87 -9.03 10.79
N LEU A 345 8.99 -8.43 11.59
CA LEU A 345 9.38 -7.73 12.82
C LEU A 345 10.08 -8.68 13.82
N ILE A 346 9.57 -9.90 13.97
CA ILE A 346 10.21 -10.92 14.82
C ILE A 346 11.60 -11.26 14.26
N ALA A 347 11.70 -11.58 12.96
CA ALA A 347 12.98 -11.92 12.32
C ALA A 347 13.99 -10.76 12.37
N TYR A 348 13.53 -9.54 12.16
CA TYR A 348 14.34 -8.33 12.24
C TYR A 348 14.87 -8.11 13.65
N ARG A 349 14.00 -8.21 14.68
CA ARG A 349 14.41 -8.11 16.07
C ARG A 349 15.40 -9.21 16.46
N GLN A 350 15.19 -10.44 16.02
CA GLN A 350 16.13 -11.55 16.28
C GLN A 350 17.51 -11.29 15.66
N LYS A 351 17.54 -10.69 14.47
CA LYS A 351 18.77 -10.40 13.74
C LYS A 351 19.53 -9.18 14.28
N TYR A 352 18.82 -8.10 14.59
CA TYR A 352 19.42 -6.81 14.92
C TYR A 352 19.31 -6.44 16.41
N GLY A 353 18.61 -7.23 17.21
CA GLY A 353 18.46 -7.02 18.66
C GLY A 353 17.59 -5.82 19.05
N ARG A 354 16.97 -5.14 18.09
CA ARG A 354 16.18 -3.92 18.31
C ARG A 354 14.90 -3.90 17.47
N LEU A 355 13.91 -3.19 18.00
CA LEU A 355 12.78 -2.62 17.28
C LEU A 355 12.96 -1.10 17.22
#